data_AF-A0A6B3C7R8-F1
#
_entry.id   AF-A0A6B3C7R8-F1
#
_cell.length_a   1.000
_cell.length_b   1.000
_cell.length_c   1.000
_cell.angle_alpha   90.00
_cell.angle_beta   90.00
_cell.angle_gamma   90.00
#
_symmetry.space_group_name_H-M   'P 1'
#
loop_
_entity.id
_entity.type
_entity.pdbx_description
1 polymer ?
#
loop_
_entity_poly.entity_id
_entity_poly.type
_entity_poly.pdbx_seq_one_letter_code
_entity_poly.pdbx_strand_id
1 'polypeptide(L)'
;KGTGPITLGDALKFSCNTVFYALGHKEWQRDGGLKPKKDAHDWFYRTAREFGLGSETGVDLPNEVTGRIPHRRWKKNFWTANKDSWCKQGKKGGTYVQQIAYENCLEGNQLKAFDSINFAIGQGDVLVTPIQMATAYSAIGNGGTLYNPTVGKAVISADGKHVEMIKPQADGRLPIDARTVSDLDKGLRYVVPPGG
;
A
#
# COMPACT_ATOMS: atom_id res chain seq x y z
N LYS A 1 -19.77 -2.81 -19.13
CA LYS A 1 -19.59 -4.13 -19.81
C LYS A 1 -18.60 -4.94 -18.97
N GLY A 2 -18.99 -6.11 -18.46
CA GLY A 2 -18.07 -7.00 -17.75
C GLY A 2 -17.02 -7.55 -18.72
N THR A 3 -15.77 -7.65 -18.29
CA THR A 3 -14.61 -7.92 -19.15
C THR A 3 -14.44 -9.40 -19.57
N GLY A 4 -15.35 -10.30 -19.20
CA GLY A 4 -15.15 -11.74 -19.45
C GLY A 4 -13.96 -12.30 -18.65
N PRO A 5 -13.54 -13.55 -18.88
CA PRO A 5 -12.31 -14.07 -18.28
C PRO A 5 -11.11 -13.28 -18.82
N ILE A 6 -10.43 -12.54 -17.93
CA ILE A 6 -9.25 -11.74 -18.26
C ILE A 6 -8.03 -12.28 -17.54
N THR A 7 -6.86 -12.20 -18.19
CA THR A 7 -5.58 -12.53 -17.56
C THR A 7 -5.21 -11.46 -16.52
N LEU A 8 -4.26 -11.75 -15.62
CA LEU A 8 -3.75 -10.73 -14.68
C LEU A 8 -3.12 -9.53 -15.42
N GLY A 9 -2.46 -9.78 -16.56
CA GLY A 9 -1.92 -8.74 -17.43
C GLY A 9 -3.02 -7.86 -18.02
N ASP A 10 -4.13 -8.45 -18.46
CA ASP A 10 -5.30 -7.70 -18.93
C ASP A 10 -6.01 -6.95 -17.80
N ALA A 11 -6.05 -7.52 -16.60
CA ALA A 11 -6.61 -6.85 -15.42
C ALA A 11 -5.82 -5.59 -15.04
N LEU A 12 -4.49 -5.65 -15.14
CA LEU A 12 -3.61 -4.48 -14.98
C LEU A 12 -3.84 -3.47 -16.12
N LYS A 13 -3.87 -3.93 -17.37
CA LYS A 13 -4.07 -3.07 -18.54
C LYS A 13 -5.38 -2.28 -18.49
N PHE A 14 -6.48 -2.92 -18.12
CA PHE A 14 -7.81 -2.30 -18.10
C PHE A 14 -8.21 -1.73 -16.74
N SER A 15 -7.31 -1.75 -15.74
CA SER A 15 -7.60 -1.31 -14.37
C SER A 15 -8.92 -1.92 -13.84
N CYS A 16 -9.08 -3.24 -14.00
CA CYS A 16 -10.36 -3.89 -13.75
C CYS A 16 -10.62 -4.13 -12.26
N ASN A 17 -11.34 -3.20 -11.62
CA ASN A 17 -11.70 -3.28 -10.19
C ASN A 17 -12.31 -4.63 -9.79
N THR A 18 -13.15 -5.24 -10.63
CA THR A 18 -13.82 -6.51 -10.30
C THR A 18 -12.84 -7.65 -10.03
N VAL A 19 -11.70 -7.70 -10.74
CA VAL A 19 -10.66 -8.70 -10.50
C VAL A 19 -9.98 -8.44 -9.17
N PHE A 20 -9.57 -7.20 -8.90
CA PHE A 20 -8.89 -6.84 -7.66
C PHE A 20 -9.79 -6.97 -6.43
N TYR A 21 -11.09 -6.70 -6.55
CA TYR A 21 -12.08 -6.99 -5.51
C TYR A 21 -12.14 -8.49 -5.19
N ALA A 22 -12.20 -9.34 -6.22
CA ALA A 22 -12.21 -10.78 -6.04
C ALA A 22 -10.92 -11.29 -5.38
N LEU A 23 -9.76 -10.73 -5.75
CA LEU A 23 -8.49 -11.08 -5.14
C LEU A 23 -8.42 -10.65 -3.66
N GLY A 24 -8.77 -9.40 -3.35
CA GLY A 24 -8.80 -8.90 -1.96
C GLY A 24 -9.73 -9.73 -1.07
N HIS A 25 -10.93 -10.06 -1.55
CA HIS A 25 -11.85 -10.92 -0.81
C HIS A 25 -11.28 -12.33 -0.59
N LYS A 26 -10.72 -12.97 -1.62
CA LYS A 26 -10.13 -14.32 -1.52
C LYS A 26 -8.96 -14.36 -0.54
N GLU A 27 -8.11 -13.35 -0.56
CA GLU A 27 -6.97 -13.25 0.36
C GLU A 27 -7.42 -13.06 1.81
N TRP A 28 -8.39 -12.17 2.04
CA TRP A 28 -9.00 -12.00 3.36
C TRP A 28 -9.59 -13.31 3.90
N GLN A 29 -10.29 -14.09 3.05
CA GLN A 29 -10.80 -15.41 3.39
C GLN A 29 -9.68 -16.41 3.68
N ARG A 30 -8.61 -16.42 2.88
CA ARG A 30 -7.43 -17.29 3.05
C ARG A 30 -6.79 -17.13 4.42
N ASP A 31 -6.72 -15.89 4.91
CA ASP A 31 -6.20 -15.54 6.23
C ASP A 31 -7.16 -15.82 7.40
N GLY A 32 -8.37 -16.35 7.15
CA GLY A 32 -9.36 -16.70 8.19
C GLY A 32 -10.44 -15.65 8.41
N GLY A 33 -10.51 -14.62 7.57
CA GLY A 33 -11.57 -13.61 7.62
C GLY A 33 -11.63 -12.86 8.95
N LEU A 34 -12.82 -12.81 9.57
CA LEU A 34 -13.07 -12.18 10.87
C LEU A 34 -12.41 -12.91 12.06
N LYS A 35 -12.01 -14.17 11.87
CA LYS A 35 -11.31 -14.98 12.87
C LYS A 35 -9.96 -15.40 12.29
N PRO A 36 -8.95 -14.50 12.28
CA PRO A 36 -7.68 -14.75 11.63
C PRO A 36 -7.04 -16.04 12.13
N LYS A 37 -6.46 -16.80 11.22
CA LYS A 37 -5.67 -17.99 11.58
C LYS A 37 -4.44 -17.55 12.39
N LYS A 38 -3.90 -18.45 13.23
CA LYS A 38 -2.69 -18.16 14.01
C LYS A 38 -1.49 -17.78 13.12
N ASP A 39 -1.46 -18.33 11.92
CA ASP A 39 -0.49 -18.13 10.86
C ASP A 39 -1.05 -17.29 9.70
N ALA A 40 -2.01 -16.38 9.96
CA ALA A 40 -2.43 -15.40 8.96
C ALA A 40 -1.23 -14.55 8.52
N HIS A 41 -0.99 -14.47 7.21
CA HIS A 41 0.20 -13.83 6.66
C HIS A 41 -0.06 -12.38 6.23
N ASP A 42 -1.32 -11.96 6.11
CA ASP A 42 -1.73 -10.62 5.69
C ASP A 42 -1.07 -10.21 4.36
N TRP A 43 -0.96 -11.14 3.40
CA TRP A 43 -0.08 -11.01 2.23
C TRP A 43 -0.22 -9.69 1.48
N PHE A 44 -1.44 -9.20 1.25
CA PHE A 44 -1.67 -7.91 0.58
C PHE A 44 -1.00 -6.74 1.32
N TYR A 45 -1.19 -6.67 2.63
CA TYR A 45 -0.64 -5.60 3.45
C TYR A 45 0.87 -5.75 3.64
N ARG A 46 1.32 -7.00 3.80
CA ARG A 46 2.74 -7.33 3.93
C ARG A 46 3.50 -6.95 2.65
N THR A 47 3.02 -7.39 1.50
CA THR A 47 3.63 -7.08 0.20
C THR A 47 3.64 -5.58 -0.06
N ALA A 48 2.56 -4.84 0.26
CA ALA A 48 2.59 -3.38 0.14
C ALA A 48 3.72 -2.74 0.96
N ARG A 49 3.94 -3.22 2.19
CA ARG A 49 5.07 -2.76 3.03
C ARG A 49 6.43 -3.16 2.49
N GLU A 50 6.55 -4.37 1.96
CA GLU A 50 7.78 -4.86 1.32
C GLU A 50 8.08 -4.13 -0.01
N PHE A 51 7.09 -3.45 -0.60
CA PHE A 51 7.27 -2.49 -1.70
C PHE A 51 7.66 -1.08 -1.22
N GLY A 52 7.87 -0.88 0.08
CA GLY A 52 8.23 0.40 0.70
C GLY A 52 7.04 1.27 1.11
N LEU A 53 5.79 0.83 0.90
CA LEU A 53 4.61 1.62 1.25
C LEU A 53 4.35 1.56 2.77
N GLY A 54 3.98 2.68 3.38
CA GLY A 54 3.76 2.70 4.83
C GLY A 54 5.03 2.87 5.67
N SER A 55 6.16 3.24 5.07
CA SER A 55 7.46 3.44 5.72
C SER A 55 8.18 4.65 5.10
N GLU A 56 9.09 5.29 5.84
CA GLU A 56 9.90 6.37 5.29
C GLU A 56 10.77 5.85 4.16
N THR A 57 10.97 6.67 3.13
CA THR A 57 11.76 6.31 1.95
C THR A 57 13.26 6.56 2.13
N GLY A 58 13.63 7.32 3.16
CA GLY A 58 15.00 7.74 3.40
C GLY A 58 15.42 8.87 2.45
N VAL A 59 14.48 9.70 1.99
CA VAL A 59 14.81 10.86 1.16
C VAL A 59 15.72 11.80 1.95
N ASP A 60 16.62 12.50 1.25
CA ASP A 60 17.54 13.49 1.81
C ASP A 60 16.84 14.81 2.19
N LEU A 61 15.68 14.70 2.84
CA LEU A 61 14.88 15.79 3.37
C LEU A 61 14.52 15.52 4.84
N PRO A 62 14.37 16.55 5.67
CA PRO A 62 14.26 16.38 7.12
C PRO A 62 12.94 15.76 7.61
N ASN A 63 11.88 15.78 6.80
CA ASN A 63 10.55 15.37 7.23
C ASN A 63 9.92 14.44 6.20
N GLU A 64 9.61 13.23 6.64
CA GLU A 64 8.77 12.28 5.92
C GLU A 64 7.55 11.91 6.75
N VAL A 65 6.47 11.52 6.07
CA VAL A 65 5.34 10.86 6.71
C VAL A 65 5.26 9.44 6.18
N THR A 66 5.04 8.48 7.07
CA THR A 66 4.99 7.06 6.72
C THR A 66 3.71 6.68 5.97
N GLY A 67 2.65 7.49 6.06
CA GLY A 67 1.35 7.09 5.55
C GLY A 67 0.69 6.01 6.42
N ARG A 68 -0.03 5.08 5.80
CA ARG A 68 -0.84 4.07 6.49
C ARG A 68 -1.09 2.86 5.60
N ILE A 69 -0.72 1.68 6.10
CA ILE A 69 -1.14 0.38 5.57
C ILE A 69 -2.06 -0.28 6.60
N PRO A 70 -3.38 -0.40 6.33
CA PRO A 70 -4.38 -0.78 7.33
C PRO A 70 -4.46 -2.30 7.57
N HIS A 71 -3.34 -2.89 7.97
CA HIS A 71 -3.26 -4.30 8.38
C HIS A 71 -3.98 -4.56 9.71
N ARG A 72 -4.16 -5.84 10.08
CA ARG A 72 -4.93 -6.25 11.28
C ARG A 72 -4.41 -5.59 12.57
N ARG A 73 -3.09 -5.53 12.74
CA ARG A 73 -2.47 -4.86 13.91
C ARG A 73 -2.69 -3.34 13.91
N TRP A 74 -2.58 -2.67 12.76
CA TRP A 74 -2.92 -1.25 12.65
C TRP A 74 -4.37 -1.00 13.06
N LYS A 75 -5.32 -1.79 12.56
CA LYS A 75 -6.75 -1.63 12.86
C LYS A 75 -7.07 -1.82 14.35
N LYS A 76 -6.45 -2.81 14.98
CA LYS A 76 -6.54 -3.02 16.44
C LYS A 76 -5.98 -1.83 17.23
N ASN A 77 -4.84 -1.29 16.83
CA ASN A 77 -4.22 -0.14 17.50
C ASN A 77 -5.07 1.12 17.33
N PHE A 78 -5.51 1.39 16.10
CA PHE A 78 -6.39 2.51 15.78
C PHE A 78 -7.69 2.44 16.57
N TRP A 79 -8.30 1.26 16.66
CA TRP A 79 -9.49 1.07 17.48
C TRP A 79 -9.23 1.33 18.95
N THR A 80 -8.15 0.76 19.51
CA THR A 80 -7.80 0.96 20.94
C THR A 80 -7.66 2.44 21.27
N ALA A 81 -7.04 3.23 20.40
CA ALA A 81 -6.84 4.67 20.61
C ALA A 81 -8.14 5.49 20.57
N ASN A 82 -9.20 5.00 19.93
CA ASN A 82 -10.43 5.77 19.68
C ASN A 82 -11.69 5.18 20.33
N LYS A 83 -11.60 3.94 20.84
CA LYS A 83 -12.73 3.15 21.33
C LYS A 83 -13.58 3.90 22.33
N ASP A 84 -12.98 4.53 23.33
CA ASP A 84 -13.72 5.18 24.42
C ASP A 84 -14.61 6.31 23.89
N SER A 85 -14.12 7.07 22.92
CA SER A 85 -14.89 8.13 22.25
C SER A 85 -16.08 7.54 21.47
N TRP A 86 -15.85 6.49 20.70
CA TRP A 86 -16.91 5.82 19.95
C TRP A 86 -17.95 5.17 20.86
N CYS A 87 -17.54 4.50 21.93
CA CYS A 87 -18.45 3.87 22.88
C CYS A 87 -19.26 4.90 23.68
N LYS A 88 -18.70 6.07 23.97
CA LYS A 88 -19.41 7.17 24.63
C LYS A 88 -20.49 7.79 23.73
N GLN A 89 -20.19 7.91 22.43
CA GLN A 89 -21.08 8.58 21.47
C GLN A 89 -22.06 7.62 20.79
N GLY A 90 -21.75 6.33 20.75
CA GLY A 90 -22.46 5.31 20.00
C GLY A 90 -23.85 5.02 20.53
N LYS A 91 -24.85 4.99 19.64
CA LYS A 91 -26.23 4.61 19.96
C LYS A 91 -26.84 3.76 18.84
N LYS A 92 -27.28 2.54 19.17
CA LYS A 92 -27.86 1.57 18.21
C LYS A 92 -29.05 2.10 17.42
N GLY A 93 -29.90 2.92 18.03
CA GLY A 93 -31.05 3.58 17.38
C GLY A 93 -30.88 5.09 17.23
N GLY A 94 -29.63 5.59 17.25
CA GLY A 94 -29.33 7.02 17.16
C GLY A 94 -29.33 7.56 15.74
N THR A 95 -28.74 8.74 15.56
CA THR A 95 -28.45 9.28 14.22
C THR A 95 -27.47 8.39 13.47
N TYR A 96 -27.35 8.55 12.16
CA TYR A 96 -26.41 7.79 11.33
C TYR A 96 -24.97 7.78 11.89
N VAL A 97 -24.46 8.93 12.33
CA VAL A 97 -23.11 9.05 12.93
C VAL A 97 -23.02 8.29 14.26
N GLN A 98 -24.07 8.31 15.07
CA GLN A 98 -24.12 7.56 16.33
C GLN A 98 -24.20 6.05 16.11
N GLN A 99 -24.84 5.61 15.03
CA GLN A 99 -24.86 4.20 14.64
C GLN A 99 -23.47 3.73 14.19
N ILE A 100 -22.76 4.53 13.38
CA ILE A 100 -21.37 4.25 13.02
C ILE A 100 -20.46 4.18 14.25
N ALA A 101 -20.59 5.14 15.17
CA ALA A 101 -19.82 5.12 16.42
C ALA A 101 -20.14 3.88 17.27
N TYR A 102 -21.40 3.44 17.29
CA TYR A 102 -21.80 2.21 17.97
C TYR A 102 -21.15 0.96 17.35
N GLU A 103 -21.18 0.83 16.02
CA GLU A 103 -20.51 -0.27 15.31
C GLU A 103 -18.99 -0.25 15.53
N ASN A 104 -18.35 0.92 15.39
CA ASN A 104 -16.92 1.07 15.62
C ASN A 104 -16.52 0.72 17.05
N CYS A 105 -17.34 1.06 18.05
CA CYS A 105 -17.12 0.64 19.44
C CYS A 105 -17.06 -0.90 19.59
N LEU A 106 -17.98 -1.62 18.93
CA LEU A 106 -18.12 -3.07 19.07
C LEU A 106 -17.10 -3.86 18.26
N GLU A 107 -16.85 -3.45 17.02
CA GLU A 107 -16.14 -4.28 16.03
C GLU A 107 -15.14 -3.50 15.17
N GLY A 108 -14.83 -2.23 15.50
CA GLY A 108 -13.88 -1.42 14.74
C GLY A 108 -12.44 -1.95 14.74
N ASN A 109 -12.11 -2.88 15.64
CA ASN A 109 -10.82 -3.59 15.66
C ASN A 109 -10.71 -4.71 14.61
N GLN A 110 -11.81 -5.12 13.98
CA GLN A 110 -11.82 -6.23 13.04
C GLN A 110 -11.53 -5.73 11.62
N LEU A 111 -10.59 -6.40 10.94
CA LEU A 111 -10.42 -6.25 9.50
C LEU A 111 -11.54 -7.02 8.80
N LYS A 112 -12.48 -6.28 8.20
CA LYS A 112 -13.63 -6.81 7.46
C LYS A 112 -13.26 -7.05 6.01
N ALA A 113 -14.07 -7.85 5.31
CA ALA A 113 -13.89 -8.13 3.88
C ALA A 113 -13.82 -6.84 3.04
N PHE A 114 -14.68 -5.87 3.33
CA PHE A 114 -14.74 -4.60 2.59
C PHE A 114 -13.43 -3.80 2.70
N ASP A 115 -12.72 -3.87 3.84
CA ASP A 115 -11.44 -3.19 4.02
C ASP A 115 -10.38 -3.76 3.06
N SER A 116 -10.36 -5.09 2.92
CA SER A 116 -9.41 -5.78 2.04
C SER A 116 -9.74 -5.58 0.56
N ILE A 117 -11.03 -5.56 0.21
CA ILE A 117 -11.51 -5.26 -1.14
C ILE A 117 -11.10 -3.84 -1.57
N ASN A 118 -11.28 -2.84 -0.69
CA ASN A 118 -10.86 -1.46 -0.99
C ASN A 118 -9.34 -1.34 -1.05
N PHE A 119 -8.63 -1.98 -0.11
CA PHE A 119 -7.17 -1.96 -0.11
C PHE A 119 -6.57 -2.50 -1.42
N ALA A 120 -7.17 -3.55 -1.98
CA ALA A 120 -6.72 -4.17 -3.24
C ALA A 120 -6.71 -3.22 -4.44
N ILE A 121 -7.46 -2.12 -4.38
CA ILE A 121 -7.52 -1.08 -5.43
C ILE A 121 -6.93 0.27 -4.96
N GLY A 122 -6.22 0.30 -3.84
CA GLY A 122 -5.64 1.53 -3.31
C GLY A 122 -6.65 2.50 -2.67
N GLN A 123 -7.80 2.01 -2.21
CA GLN A 123 -8.83 2.81 -1.54
C GLN A 123 -9.06 2.39 -0.08
N GLY A 124 -9.92 3.12 0.64
CA GLY A 124 -10.24 2.88 2.04
C GLY A 124 -9.23 3.58 2.96
N ASP A 125 -8.76 2.86 3.98
CA ASP A 125 -7.79 3.38 4.97
C ASP A 125 -6.33 3.39 4.47
N VAL A 126 -6.05 3.03 3.22
CA VAL A 126 -4.68 3.13 2.69
C VAL A 126 -4.33 4.59 2.42
N LEU A 127 -3.16 5.00 2.89
CA LEU A 127 -2.59 6.32 2.62
C LEU A 127 -1.11 6.14 2.33
N VAL A 128 -0.66 6.62 1.17
CA VAL A 128 0.74 6.54 0.76
C VAL A 128 1.18 7.89 0.22
N THR A 129 2.47 8.18 0.30
CA THR A 129 3.01 9.44 -0.21
C THR A 129 3.40 9.31 -1.68
N PRO A 130 3.40 10.41 -2.45
CA PRO A 130 3.90 10.40 -3.82
C PRO A 130 5.34 9.89 -3.93
N ILE A 131 6.20 10.18 -2.94
CA ILE A 131 7.59 9.71 -2.95
C ILE A 131 7.70 8.20 -2.71
N GLN A 132 6.86 7.62 -1.84
CA GLN A 132 6.77 6.17 -1.69
C GLN A 132 6.36 5.49 -3.00
N MET A 133 5.36 6.07 -3.71
CA MET A 133 4.95 5.56 -5.02
C MET A 133 6.07 5.66 -6.06
N ALA A 134 6.79 6.77 -6.09
CA ALA A 134 7.94 6.96 -6.98
C ALA A 134 9.03 5.91 -6.72
N THR A 135 9.35 5.63 -5.46
CA THR A 135 10.31 4.59 -5.08
C THR A 135 9.85 3.20 -5.51
N ALA A 136 8.56 2.87 -5.29
CA ALA A 136 8.00 1.58 -5.69
C ALA A 136 8.04 1.37 -7.22
N TYR A 137 7.65 2.38 -8.00
CA TYR A 137 7.72 2.31 -9.47
C TYR A 137 9.17 2.29 -9.98
N SER A 138 10.08 3.04 -9.34
CA SER A 138 11.50 3.01 -9.67
C SER A 138 12.09 1.62 -9.47
N ALA A 139 11.74 0.94 -8.38
CA ALA A 139 12.14 -0.43 -8.12
C ALA A 139 11.63 -1.40 -9.20
N ILE A 140 10.40 -1.24 -9.69
CA ILE A 140 9.91 -2.05 -10.82
C ILE A 140 10.75 -1.79 -12.08
N GLY A 141 11.00 -0.51 -12.42
CA GLY A 141 11.75 -0.13 -13.62
C GLY A 141 13.24 -0.49 -13.59
N ASN A 142 13.84 -0.63 -12.41
CA ASN A 142 15.27 -0.88 -12.24
C ASN A 142 15.64 -2.36 -11.95
N GLY A 143 14.68 -3.29 -12.07
CA GLY A 143 14.93 -4.73 -11.87
C GLY A 143 14.72 -5.23 -10.43
N GLY A 144 14.06 -4.42 -9.59
CA GLY A 144 13.51 -4.79 -8.29
C GLY A 144 14.21 -4.15 -7.10
N THR A 145 15.17 -3.23 -7.29
CA THR A 145 15.93 -2.64 -6.19
C THR A 145 15.24 -1.39 -5.65
N LEU A 146 14.97 -1.38 -4.34
CA LEU A 146 14.49 -0.19 -3.64
C LEU A 146 15.70 0.68 -3.32
N TYR A 147 15.72 1.91 -3.84
CA TYR A 147 16.74 2.90 -3.55
C TYR A 147 16.15 4.05 -2.73
N ASN A 148 16.96 4.61 -1.85
CA ASN A 148 16.63 5.89 -1.20
C ASN A 148 16.62 6.97 -2.28
N PRO A 149 15.51 7.69 -2.47
CA PRO A 149 15.45 8.77 -3.44
C PRO A 149 16.29 9.96 -2.93
N THR A 150 16.92 10.69 -3.84
CA THR A 150 17.70 11.89 -3.48
C THR A 150 17.27 13.07 -4.33
N VAL A 151 17.20 14.25 -3.70
CA VAL A 151 17.06 15.54 -4.37
C VAL A 151 18.44 16.08 -4.73
N GLY A 152 19.42 15.87 -3.84
CA GLY A 152 20.81 16.24 -4.07
C GLY A 152 21.50 15.31 -5.07
N LYS A 153 22.38 15.90 -5.89
CA LYS A 153 23.29 15.16 -6.79
C LYS A 153 24.72 15.11 -6.26
N ALA A 154 25.19 16.20 -5.68
CA ALA A 154 26.55 16.31 -5.14
C ALA A 154 26.62 17.43 -4.11
N VAL A 155 27.56 17.30 -3.17
CA VAL A 155 28.01 18.37 -2.29
C VAL A 155 29.26 18.99 -2.93
N ILE A 156 29.22 20.30 -3.15
CA ILE A 156 30.31 21.05 -3.80
C ILE A 156 30.82 22.09 -2.82
N SER A 157 32.13 22.13 -2.59
CA SER A 157 32.75 23.17 -1.78
C SER A 157 32.56 24.56 -2.39
N ALA A 158 32.58 25.61 -1.56
CA ALA A 158 32.39 26.98 -2.04
C ALA A 158 33.44 27.42 -3.09
N ASP A 159 34.63 26.81 -3.07
CA ASP A 159 35.70 27.05 -4.05
C ASP A 159 35.60 26.18 -5.32
N GLY A 160 34.61 25.28 -5.39
CA GLY A 160 34.36 24.39 -6.52
C GLY A 160 35.37 23.25 -6.70
N LYS A 161 36.37 23.10 -5.82
CA LYS A 161 37.45 22.12 -5.99
C LYS A 161 37.12 20.73 -5.44
N HIS A 162 36.28 20.66 -4.41
CA HIS A 162 35.85 19.41 -3.82
C HIS A 162 34.41 19.13 -4.24
N VAL A 163 34.23 18.05 -4.99
CA VAL A 163 32.94 17.55 -5.43
C VAL A 163 32.75 16.14 -4.87
N GLU A 164 31.81 16.00 -3.94
CA GLU A 164 31.39 14.71 -3.41
C GLU A 164 30.04 14.33 -4.00
N MET A 165 30.03 13.31 -4.84
CA MET A 165 28.79 12.81 -5.44
C MET A 165 27.96 12.06 -4.40
N ILE A 166 26.67 12.38 -4.34
CA ILE A 166 25.71 11.61 -3.54
C ILE A 166 25.44 10.32 -4.30
N LYS A 167 25.86 9.18 -3.72
CA LYS A 167 25.74 7.87 -4.35
C LYS A 167 24.36 7.27 -4.07
N PRO A 168 23.74 6.56 -5.04
CA PRO A 168 22.52 5.82 -4.77
C PRO A 168 22.72 4.80 -3.65
N GLN A 169 21.84 4.81 -2.65
CA GLN A 169 21.84 3.86 -1.55
C GLN A 169 20.70 2.88 -1.73
N ALA A 170 21.00 1.59 -1.80
CA ALA A 170 19.99 0.53 -1.82
C ALA A 170 19.47 0.28 -0.40
N ASP A 171 18.15 0.19 -0.27
CA ASP A 171 17.43 -0.06 1.00
C ASP A 171 16.71 -1.42 1.00
N GLY A 172 16.69 -2.10 -0.14
CA GLY A 172 16.16 -3.45 -0.21
C GLY A 172 15.88 -3.91 -1.62
N ARG A 173 15.12 -5.00 -1.71
CA ARG A 173 14.64 -5.56 -2.97
C ARG A 173 13.17 -5.94 -2.83
N LEU A 174 12.42 -5.76 -3.91
CA LEU A 174 11.03 -6.23 -3.98
C LEU A 174 10.95 -7.73 -3.67
N PRO A 175 9.90 -8.18 -2.95
CA PRO A 175 9.76 -9.56 -2.47
C PRO A 175 9.25 -10.52 -3.57
N ILE A 176 9.71 -10.33 -4.81
CA ILE A 176 9.25 -11.05 -6.00
C ILE A 176 10.44 -11.38 -6.90
N ASP A 177 10.30 -12.44 -7.68
CA ASP A 177 11.35 -12.87 -8.60
C ASP A 177 11.52 -11.92 -9.80
N ALA A 178 12.68 -12.02 -10.46
CA ALA A 178 13.01 -11.16 -11.60
C ALA A 178 12.04 -11.31 -12.78
N ARG A 179 11.42 -12.49 -12.93
CA ARG A 179 10.41 -12.72 -13.96
C ARG A 179 9.16 -11.92 -13.69
N THR A 180 8.68 -11.94 -12.44
CA THR A 180 7.52 -11.18 -11.97
C THR A 180 7.77 -9.69 -12.09
N VAL A 181 8.97 -9.19 -11.75
CA VAL A 181 9.34 -7.78 -11.97
C VAL A 181 9.26 -7.43 -13.46
N SER A 182 9.81 -8.28 -14.34
CA SER A 182 9.76 -8.04 -15.79
C SER A 182 8.32 -8.05 -16.34
N ASP A 183 7.48 -8.96 -15.84
CA ASP A 183 6.09 -9.05 -16.27
C ASP A 183 5.27 -7.84 -15.77
N LEU A 184 5.56 -7.32 -14.57
CA LEU A 184 4.98 -6.08 -14.06
C LEU A 184 5.40 -4.86 -14.89
N ASP A 185 6.69 -4.69 -15.18
CA ASP A 185 7.19 -3.59 -16.02
C ASP A 185 6.53 -3.61 -17.41
N LYS A 186 6.45 -4.78 -18.05
CA LYS A 186 5.73 -4.94 -19.34
C LYS A 186 4.25 -4.59 -19.20
N GLY A 187 3.58 -5.12 -18.16
CA GLY A 187 2.16 -4.87 -17.89
C GLY A 187 1.84 -3.38 -17.75
N LEU A 188 2.68 -2.64 -17.00
CA LEU A 188 2.53 -1.20 -16.82
C LEU A 188 2.76 -0.42 -18.12
N ARG A 189 3.74 -0.82 -18.94
CA ARG A 189 3.95 -0.22 -20.27
C ARG A 189 2.74 -0.39 -21.18
N TYR A 190 2.02 -1.51 -21.11
CA TYR A 190 0.82 -1.74 -21.92
C TYR A 190 -0.38 -0.86 -21.54
N VAL A 191 -0.35 -0.19 -20.38
CA VAL A 191 -1.37 0.80 -19.99
C VAL A 191 -1.24 2.07 -20.84
N VAL A 192 -0.04 2.38 -21.33
CA VAL A 192 0.23 3.54 -22.20
C VAL A 192 0.35 3.04 -23.65
N PRO A 193 -0.68 3.21 -24.50
CA PRO A 193 -0.60 2.77 -25.89
C PRO A 193 0.47 3.57 -26.67
N PRO A 194 0.95 3.03 -27.81
CA PRO A 194 1.84 3.78 -28.69
C PRO A 194 1.18 5.10 -29.11
N GLY A 195 1.77 6.24 -28.70
CA GLY A 195 1.25 7.59 -29.01
C GLY A 195 0.94 8.45 -27.77
N GLY A 196 0.87 7.86 -26.58
CA GLY A 196 0.52 8.57 -25.33
C GLY A 196 -0.97 8.54 -25.04
#